data_AF-A0A1F9M5B9-F1
#
_entry.id   AF-A0A1F9M5B9-F1
#
_cell.length_a   1.000
_cell.length_b   1.000
_cell.length_c   1.000
_cell.angle_alpha   90.00
_cell.angle_beta   90.00
_cell.angle_gamma   90.00
#
_symmetry.space_group_name_H-M   'P 1'
#
loop_
_entity.id
_entity.type
_entity.pdbx_description
1 polymer ?
#
loop_
_entity_poly.entity_id
_entity_poly.type
_entity_poly.pdbx_seq_one_letter_code
_entity_poly.pdbx_strand_id
1 'polypeptide(L)'
;MGLTTRENYRLFLYLKTFGIIALGALLAGWGIFWLFPAELGENYSTIMASMRGIRKVLYWKVALLYAAVGLPCIPAIVALHLFYSHRIAGPIYRLGVEAGKISQGYLCGNIKFRAKDNLTDMADSLCRVATHYQDSINAIRKSLAAIESQSQRVVNLSQQDKDEPELRQASEEIASNIKNIEHSLMAIRT
;
A
#
# COMPACT_ATOMS: atom_id res chain seq x y z
N MET A 1 -10.49 11.42 -1.27
CA MET A 1 -9.22 11.66 -0.56
C MET A 1 -8.23 10.62 -1.05
N GLY A 2 -7.26 11.02 -1.87
CA GLY A 2 -6.38 10.08 -2.59
C GLY A 2 -5.48 9.31 -1.65
N LEU A 3 -5.23 8.03 -1.98
CA LEU A 3 -4.27 7.17 -1.30
C LEU A 3 -2.86 7.78 -1.43
N THR A 4 -2.43 8.56 -0.45
CA THR A 4 -1.10 9.16 -0.39
C THR A 4 -0.05 8.11 -0.04
N THR A 5 0.17 7.15 -0.94
CA THR A 5 1.50 6.54 -1.04
C THR A 5 2.45 7.70 -1.31
N ARG A 6 3.18 8.15 -0.27
CA ARG A 6 4.07 9.35 -0.30
C ARG A 6 4.59 9.56 -1.71
N GLU A 7 4.17 10.63 -2.37
CA GLU A 7 4.45 10.92 -3.79
C GLU A 7 5.96 10.80 -4.11
N ASN A 8 6.76 11.10 -3.07
CA ASN A 8 8.20 11.00 -3.04
C ASN A 8 8.77 9.57 -3.10
N TYR A 9 7.99 8.51 -2.90
CA TYR A 9 8.48 7.13 -2.88
C TYR A 9 8.82 6.63 -4.29
N ARG A 10 7.92 6.86 -5.25
CA ARG A 10 8.17 6.55 -6.66
C ARG A 10 9.30 7.43 -7.19
N LEU A 11 9.25 8.72 -6.86
CA LEU A 11 10.29 9.68 -7.23
C LEU A 11 11.66 9.26 -6.72
N PHE A 12 11.78 8.86 -5.45
CA PHE A 12 13.05 8.47 -4.85
C PHE A 12 13.60 7.15 -5.39
N LEU A 13 12.73 6.19 -5.73
CA LEU A 13 13.14 4.97 -6.42
C LEU A 13 13.67 5.31 -7.82
N TYR A 14 12.91 6.09 -8.61
CA TYR A 14 13.34 6.49 -9.95
C TYR A 14 14.63 7.31 -9.91
N LEU A 15 14.78 8.23 -8.95
CA LEU A 15 15.99 9.05 -8.79
C LEU A 15 17.22 8.17 -8.45
N LYS A 16 17.05 7.15 -7.59
CA LYS A 16 18.13 6.21 -7.27
C LYS A 16 18.49 5.31 -8.44
N THR A 17 17.51 4.76 -9.15
CA THR A 17 17.77 3.96 -10.35
C THR A 17 18.44 4.81 -11.43
N PHE A 18 17.97 6.04 -11.64
CA PHE A 18 18.60 7.00 -12.54
C PHE A 18 20.04 7.29 -12.13
N GLY A 19 20.29 7.51 -10.83
CA GLY A 19 21.64 7.72 -10.30
C GLY A 19 22.59 6.55 -10.60
N ILE A 20 22.14 5.30 -10.44
CA ILE A 20 22.95 4.11 -10.75
C ILE A 20 23.26 4.04 -12.25
N ILE A 21 22.26 4.28 -13.11
CA ILE A 21 22.43 4.25 -14.56
C ILE A 21 23.36 5.37 -15.02
N ALA A 22 23.17 6.59 -14.52
CA ALA A 22 23.99 7.75 -14.84
C ALA A 22 25.45 7.53 -14.40
N LEU A 23 25.66 6.99 -13.20
CA LEU A 23 27.00 6.67 -12.71
C LEU A 23 27.67 5.57 -13.54
N GLY A 24 26.93 4.52 -13.91
CA GLY A 24 27.41 3.48 -14.82
C GLY A 24 27.79 4.02 -16.20
N ALA A 25 26.98 4.91 -16.77
CA ALA A 25 27.26 5.58 -18.04
C ALA A 25 28.48 6.50 -17.96
N LEU A 26 28.65 7.25 -16.88
CA LEU A 26 29.83 8.10 -16.65
C LEU A 26 31.09 7.25 -16.51
N LEU A 27 31.05 6.15 -15.77
CA LEU A 27 32.17 5.22 -15.63
C LEU A 27 32.52 4.53 -16.97
N ALA A 28 31.51 4.16 -17.75
CA ALA A 28 31.72 3.62 -19.10
C ALA A 28 32.36 4.66 -20.02
N GLY A 29 31.87 5.91 -20.03
CA GLY A 29 32.45 7.01 -20.80
C GLY A 29 33.88 7.34 -20.40
N TRP A 30 34.15 7.41 -19.08
CA TRP A 30 35.49 7.60 -18.53
C TRP A 30 36.43 6.46 -18.93
N GLY A 31 35.95 5.21 -18.81
CA GLY A 31 36.69 4.03 -19.22
C GLY A 31 37.05 4.06 -20.70
N ILE A 32 36.11 4.43 -21.58
CA ILE A 32 36.38 4.58 -23.02
C ILE A 32 37.43 5.66 -23.27
N PHE A 33 37.31 6.83 -22.63
CA PHE A 33 38.25 7.93 -22.79
C PHE A 33 39.68 7.54 -22.42
N TRP A 34 39.86 6.80 -21.33
CA TRP A 34 41.17 6.33 -20.88
C TRP A 34 41.72 5.17 -21.71
N LEU A 35 40.82 4.36 -22.27
CA LEU A 35 41.15 3.13 -22.98
C LEU A 35 41.44 3.34 -24.47
N PHE A 36 40.99 4.47 -25.02
CA PHE A 36 41.33 4.97 -26.35
C PHE A 36 42.70 5.69 -26.27
N PRO A 37 43.80 5.08 -26.76
CA PRO A 37 45.03 5.83 -26.93
C PRO A 37 44.79 6.92 -27.99
N ALA A 38 45.15 8.16 -27.68
CA ALA A 38 44.91 9.35 -28.49
C ALA A 38 45.73 9.42 -29.81
N GLU A 39 46.33 8.32 -30.26
CA GLU A 39 47.18 8.29 -31.44
C GLU A 39 46.59 7.36 -32.52
N LEU A 40 45.66 7.91 -33.29
CA LEU A 40 45.35 7.38 -34.62
C LEU A 40 46.52 7.79 -35.52
N GLY A 41 47.44 6.84 -35.77
CA GLY A 41 48.71 7.10 -36.46
C GLY A 41 48.57 7.91 -37.76
N GLU A 42 49.55 8.76 -38.03
CA GLU A 42 49.53 9.81 -39.06
C GLU A 42 49.35 9.32 -40.52
N ASN A 43 49.36 8.00 -40.79
CA ASN A 43 49.29 7.44 -42.15
C ASN A 43 48.25 6.31 -42.32
N TYR A 44 47.49 6.39 -43.41
CA TYR A 44 46.38 5.48 -43.79
C TYR A 44 46.83 4.02 -44.03
N SER A 45 48.08 3.80 -44.45
CA SER A 45 48.66 2.48 -44.73
C SER A 45 48.97 1.67 -43.46
N THR A 46 49.41 2.33 -42.40
CA THR A 46 49.65 1.74 -41.07
C THR A 46 48.34 1.35 -40.36
N ILE A 47 47.24 2.05 -40.65
CA ILE A 47 45.90 1.75 -40.12
C ILE A 47 45.34 0.46 -40.76
N MET A 48 45.57 0.24 -42.06
CA MET A 48 45.14 -0.97 -42.78
C MET A 48 45.87 -2.25 -42.34
N ALA A 49 47.18 -2.18 -42.09
CA ALA A 49 47.96 -3.33 -41.61
C ALA A 49 47.59 -3.73 -40.17
N SER A 50 47.28 -2.74 -39.33
CA SER A 50 46.91 -2.93 -37.91
C SER A 50 45.43 -3.25 -37.68
N MET A 51 44.58 -3.16 -38.72
CA MET A 51 43.12 -3.37 -38.66
C MET A 51 42.69 -4.71 -38.04
N ARG A 52 43.46 -5.80 -38.25
CA ARG A 52 43.16 -7.13 -37.67
C ARG A 52 43.54 -7.24 -36.19
N GLY A 53 44.65 -6.63 -35.76
CA GLY A 53 45.08 -6.62 -34.35
C GLY A 53 44.23 -5.69 -33.48
N ILE A 54 43.88 -4.52 -34.02
CA ILE A 54 43.05 -3.52 -33.35
C ILE A 54 41.66 -4.07 -33.02
N ARG A 55 41.04 -4.84 -33.93
CA ARG A 55 39.72 -5.45 -33.67
C ARG A 55 39.73 -6.36 -32.45
N LYS A 56 40.71 -7.27 -32.34
CA LYS A 56 40.77 -8.21 -31.20
C LYS A 56 41.04 -7.50 -29.87
N VAL A 57 41.94 -6.52 -29.88
CA VAL A 57 42.24 -5.70 -28.70
C VAL A 57 41.05 -4.83 -28.31
N LEU A 58 40.35 -4.25 -29.29
CA LEU A 58 39.15 -3.44 -29.07
C LEU A 58 37.99 -4.29 -28.53
N TYR A 59 37.73 -5.47 -29.10
CA TYR A 59 36.69 -6.38 -28.59
C TYR A 59 36.97 -6.80 -27.15
N TRP A 60 38.22 -7.16 -26.80
CA TRP A 60 38.58 -7.52 -25.43
C TRP A 60 38.43 -6.33 -24.48
N LYS A 61 38.86 -5.15 -24.89
CA LYS A 61 38.76 -3.88 -24.14
C LYS A 61 37.30 -3.47 -23.87
N VAL A 62 36.46 -3.53 -24.90
CA VAL A 62 35.02 -3.26 -24.79
C VAL A 62 34.33 -4.31 -23.93
N ALA A 63 34.66 -5.59 -24.10
CA ALA A 63 34.12 -6.67 -23.28
C ALA A 63 34.49 -6.50 -21.79
N LEU A 64 35.74 -6.12 -21.50
CA LEU A 64 36.20 -5.84 -20.13
C LEU A 64 35.47 -4.64 -19.53
N LEU A 65 35.22 -3.58 -20.31
CA LEU A 65 34.46 -2.42 -19.87
C LEU A 65 32.99 -2.76 -19.57
N TYR A 66 32.33 -3.53 -20.44
CA TYR A 66 30.98 -4.03 -20.18
C TYR A 66 30.93 -4.95 -18.97
N ALA A 67 31.93 -5.82 -18.78
CA ALA A 67 32.02 -6.65 -17.59
C ALA A 67 32.21 -5.80 -16.33
N ALA A 68 33.09 -4.80 -16.36
CA ALA A 68 33.39 -3.95 -15.21
C ALA A 68 32.18 -3.10 -14.78
N VAL A 69 31.36 -2.61 -15.71
CA VAL A 69 30.20 -1.75 -15.41
C VAL A 69 28.91 -2.58 -15.26
N GLY A 70 28.67 -3.51 -16.18
CA GLY A 70 27.45 -4.31 -16.24
C GLY A 70 27.32 -5.30 -15.09
N LEU A 71 28.41 -6.01 -14.75
CA LEU A 71 28.41 -7.02 -13.69
C LEU A 71 27.99 -6.45 -12.32
N PRO A 72 28.39 -5.24 -11.89
CA PRO A 72 27.87 -4.63 -10.66
C PRO A 72 26.54 -3.88 -10.84
N CYS A 73 26.31 -3.19 -11.97
CA CYS A 73 25.10 -2.36 -12.12
C CYS A 73 23.81 -3.19 -12.19
N ILE A 74 23.83 -4.31 -12.93
CA ILE A 74 22.65 -5.16 -13.11
C ILE A 74 22.14 -5.71 -11.76
N PRO A 75 22.96 -6.41 -10.93
CA PRO A 75 22.50 -6.91 -9.65
C PRO A 75 22.17 -5.78 -8.67
N ALA A 76 22.82 -4.61 -8.75
CA ALA A 76 22.47 -3.46 -7.92
C ALA A 76 21.05 -2.96 -8.21
N ILE A 77 20.67 -2.86 -9.49
CA ILE A 77 19.31 -2.47 -9.90
C ILE A 77 18.30 -3.54 -9.49
N VAL A 78 18.60 -4.81 -9.75
CA VAL A 78 17.71 -5.94 -9.39
C VAL A 78 17.49 -5.98 -7.88
N ALA A 79 18.56 -5.90 -7.08
CA ALA A 79 18.49 -5.87 -5.64
C ALA A 79 17.68 -4.66 -5.15
N LEU A 80 17.94 -3.46 -5.67
CA LEU A 80 17.18 -2.26 -5.32
C LEU A 80 15.68 -2.47 -5.52
N HIS A 81 15.26 -2.97 -6.68
CA HIS A 81 13.85 -3.23 -6.97
C HIS A 81 13.27 -4.35 -6.10
N LEU A 82 14.02 -5.42 -5.83
CA LEU A 82 13.58 -6.53 -4.99
C LEU A 82 13.37 -6.09 -3.53
N PHE A 83 14.31 -5.33 -2.97
CA PHE A 83 14.18 -4.75 -1.63
C PHE A 83 12.99 -3.80 -1.53
N TYR A 84 12.75 -2.99 -2.56
CA TYR A 84 11.59 -2.09 -2.62
C TYR A 84 10.27 -2.86 -2.75
N SER A 85 10.22 -3.93 -3.53
CA SER A 85 9.05 -4.79 -3.66
C SER A 85 8.68 -5.43 -2.31
N HIS A 86 9.69 -5.94 -1.58
CA HIS A 86 9.45 -6.57 -0.27
C HIS A 86 8.89 -5.58 0.76
N ARG A 87 9.26 -4.29 0.68
CA ARG A 87 8.70 -3.24 1.55
C ARG A 87 7.21 -2.97 1.31
N ILE A 88 6.67 -3.37 0.16
CA ILE A 88 5.25 -3.21 -0.18
C ILE A 88 4.51 -4.53 0.11
N ALA A 89 5.05 -5.66 -0.32
CA ALA A 89 4.40 -6.96 -0.21
C ALA A 89 4.09 -7.35 1.25
N GLY A 90 5.01 -7.09 2.18
CA GLY A 90 4.81 -7.42 3.59
C GLY A 90 3.62 -6.69 4.24
N PRO A 91 3.57 -5.34 4.17
CA PRO A 91 2.44 -4.60 4.72
C PRO A 91 1.11 -4.88 4.00
N ILE A 92 1.10 -5.14 2.68
CA ILE A 92 -0.11 -5.58 1.96
C ILE A 92 -0.64 -6.90 2.52
N TYR A 93 0.24 -7.89 2.71
CA TYR A 93 -0.18 -9.17 3.27
C TYR A 93 -0.79 -9.00 4.67
N ARG A 94 -0.18 -8.17 5.51
CA ARG A 94 -0.72 -7.85 6.84
C ARG A 94 -2.08 -7.16 6.79
N LEU A 95 -2.29 -6.23 5.85
CA LEU A 95 -3.62 -5.62 5.63
C LEU A 95 -4.67 -6.67 5.26
N GLY A 96 -4.32 -7.62 4.39
CA GLY A 96 -5.23 -8.71 4.02
C GLY A 96 -5.63 -9.58 5.20
N VAL A 97 -4.66 -9.92 6.07
CA VAL A 97 -4.92 -10.69 7.30
C VAL A 97 -5.85 -9.93 8.25
N GLU A 98 -5.60 -8.64 8.48
CA GLU A 98 -6.45 -7.83 9.35
C GLU A 98 -7.85 -7.61 8.76
N ALA A 99 -7.97 -7.43 7.44
CA ALA A 99 -9.27 -7.39 6.77
C ALA A 99 -10.06 -8.70 6.95
N GLY A 100 -9.37 -9.86 6.87
CA GLY A 100 -9.98 -11.15 7.17
C GLY A 100 -10.48 -11.25 8.61
N LYS A 101 -9.73 -10.73 9.59
CA LYS A 101 -10.20 -10.67 10.99
C LYS A 101 -11.43 -9.78 11.16
N ILE A 102 -11.45 -8.62 10.51
CA ILE A 102 -12.62 -7.71 10.51
C ILE A 102 -13.85 -8.43 9.94
N SER A 103 -13.70 -9.21 8.86
CA SER A 103 -14.82 -10.00 8.31
C SER A 103 -15.37 -11.07 9.27
N GLN A 104 -14.56 -11.52 10.23
CA GLN A 104 -14.96 -12.47 11.26
C GLN A 104 -15.56 -11.79 12.50
N GLY A 105 -15.72 -10.46 12.48
CA GLY A 105 -16.24 -9.68 13.60
C GLY A 105 -15.19 -9.24 14.63
N TYR A 106 -13.90 -9.49 14.37
CA TYR A 106 -12.83 -8.93 15.19
C TYR A 106 -12.52 -7.50 14.74
N LEU A 107 -13.02 -6.54 15.52
CA LEU A 107 -12.85 -5.12 15.25
C LEU A 107 -11.42 -4.70 15.61
N CYS A 108 -10.82 -3.91 14.72
CA CYS A 108 -9.37 -3.68 14.61
C CYS A 108 -8.60 -3.59 15.94
N GLY A 109 -7.62 -4.48 16.11
CA GLY A 109 -6.52 -4.28 17.06
C GLY A 109 -5.43 -3.45 16.40
N ASN A 110 -5.21 -2.22 16.90
CA ASN A 110 -4.13 -1.29 16.57
C ASN A 110 -3.13 -1.77 15.48
N ILE A 111 -3.47 -1.57 14.19
CA ILE A 111 -2.63 -2.03 13.06
C ILE A 111 -1.33 -1.20 13.04
N LYS A 112 -0.30 -1.69 13.72
CA LYS A 112 1.02 -1.03 13.73
C LYS A 112 1.87 -1.47 12.55
N PHE A 113 2.15 -0.55 11.64
CA PHE A 113 3.19 -0.69 10.63
C PHE A 113 4.54 -0.18 11.13
N ARG A 114 5.62 -0.59 10.45
CA ARG A 114 6.95 -0.03 10.72
C ARG A 114 6.98 1.41 10.19
N ALA A 115 7.78 2.28 10.81
CA ALA A 115 7.89 3.70 10.45
C ALA A 115 8.29 3.97 8.99
N LYS A 116 8.75 2.96 8.24
CA LYS A 116 9.16 3.06 6.83
C LYS A 116 8.17 2.41 5.85
N ASP A 117 7.04 1.88 6.33
CA ASP A 117 6.01 1.27 5.49
C ASP A 117 5.08 2.38 4.96
N ASN A 118 4.77 2.37 3.66
CA ASN A 118 4.00 3.45 3.01
C ASN A 118 2.48 3.21 3.00
N LEU A 119 1.97 2.27 3.81
CA LEU A 119 0.59 1.79 3.74
C LEU A 119 -0.23 2.12 5.00
N THR A 120 0.28 3.02 5.84
CA THR A 120 -0.39 3.49 7.06
C THR A 120 -1.76 4.09 6.76
N ASP A 121 -1.89 4.90 5.71
CA ASP A 121 -3.18 5.50 5.32
C ASP A 121 -4.25 4.43 4.97
N MET A 122 -3.83 3.30 4.39
CA MET A 122 -4.71 2.17 4.12
C MET A 122 -5.12 1.45 5.41
N ALA A 123 -4.20 1.26 6.37
CA ALA A 123 -4.58 0.73 7.69
C ALA A 123 -5.55 1.66 8.41
N ASP A 124 -5.29 2.96 8.41
CA ASP A 124 -6.16 3.94 9.06
C ASP A 124 -7.56 3.91 8.43
N SER A 125 -7.64 3.81 7.11
CA SER A 125 -8.91 3.70 6.39
C SER A 125 -9.64 2.40 6.70
N LEU A 126 -8.92 1.27 6.74
CA LEU A 126 -9.49 -0.03 7.12
C LEU A 126 -9.98 -0.03 8.58
N CYS A 127 -9.23 0.60 9.48
CA CYS A 127 -9.60 0.74 10.87
C CYS A 127 -10.83 1.63 11.04
N ARG A 128 -10.91 2.75 10.31
CA ARG A 128 -12.11 3.62 10.30
C ARG A 128 -13.37 2.86 9.89
N VAL A 129 -13.28 2.01 8.86
CA VAL A 129 -14.38 1.14 8.43
C VAL A 129 -14.78 0.16 9.54
N ALA A 130 -13.81 -0.51 10.16
CA ALA A 130 -14.08 -1.41 11.28
C ALA A 130 -14.77 -0.66 12.45
N THR A 131 -14.26 0.49 12.85
CA THR A 131 -14.87 1.31 13.92
C THR A 131 -16.30 1.73 13.57
N HIS A 132 -16.56 2.13 12.33
CA HIS A 132 -17.92 2.47 11.89
C HIS A 132 -18.89 1.29 12.01
N TYR A 133 -18.44 0.07 11.65
CA TYR A 133 -19.23 -1.14 11.85
C TYR A 133 -19.49 -1.41 13.34
N GLN A 134 -18.49 -1.22 14.19
CA GLN A 134 -18.63 -1.38 15.64
C GLN A 134 -19.69 -0.45 16.21
N ASP A 135 -19.63 0.83 15.85
CA ASP A 135 -20.56 1.84 16.34
C ASP A 135 -21.99 1.54 15.89
N SER A 136 -22.15 1.12 14.63
CA SER A 136 -23.44 0.74 14.07
C SER A 136 -24.03 -0.50 14.77
N ILE A 137 -23.22 -1.53 15.01
CA ILE A 137 -23.65 -2.73 15.76
C ILE A 137 -24.03 -2.36 17.20
N ASN A 138 -23.26 -1.50 17.86
CA ASN A 138 -23.56 -1.05 19.21
C ASN A 138 -24.85 -0.21 19.28
N ALA A 139 -25.11 0.63 18.28
CA ALA A 139 -26.36 1.38 18.17
C ALA A 139 -27.56 0.42 18.04
N ILE A 140 -27.46 -0.58 17.16
CA ILE A 140 -28.52 -1.60 17.00
C ILE A 140 -28.76 -2.36 18.32
N ARG A 141 -27.69 -2.78 19.01
CA ARG A 141 -27.81 -3.47 20.32
C ARG A 141 -28.52 -2.60 21.37
N LYS A 142 -28.21 -1.31 21.43
CA LYS A 142 -28.88 -0.37 22.35
C LYS A 142 -30.36 -0.22 22.02
N SER A 143 -30.71 -0.07 20.74
CA SER A 143 -32.11 0.02 20.31
C SER A 143 -32.89 -1.27 20.59
N LEU A 144 -32.28 -2.44 20.40
CA LEU A 144 -32.89 -3.73 20.76
C LEU A 144 -33.16 -3.85 22.27
N ALA A 145 -32.19 -3.49 23.10
CA ALA A 145 -32.38 -3.51 24.56
C ALA A 145 -33.49 -2.53 25.01
N ALA A 146 -33.59 -1.36 24.36
CA ALA A 146 -34.67 -0.42 24.61
C ALA A 146 -36.05 -0.99 24.21
N ILE A 147 -36.14 -1.63 23.04
CA ILE A 147 -37.36 -2.30 22.58
C ILE A 147 -37.77 -3.40 23.54
N GLU A 148 -36.83 -4.22 24.02
CA GLU A 148 -37.12 -5.29 24.98
C GLU A 148 -37.71 -4.73 26.29
N SER A 149 -37.08 -3.68 26.85
CA SER A 149 -37.58 -3.00 28.04
C SER A 149 -38.97 -2.37 27.83
N GLN A 150 -39.18 -1.72 26.68
CA GLN A 150 -40.46 -1.09 26.33
C GLN A 150 -41.55 -2.14 26.08
N SER A 151 -41.23 -3.26 25.42
CA SER A 151 -42.15 -4.37 25.22
C SER A 151 -42.60 -4.96 26.55
N GLN A 152 -41.68 -5.14 27.51
CA GLN A 152 -42.05 -5.58 28.85
C GLN A 152 -42.94 -4.56 29.58
N ARG A 153 -42.72 -3.25 29.40
CA ARG A 153 -43.62 -2.20 29.91
C ARG A 153 -45.02 -2.33 29.30
N VAL A 154 -45.14 -2.53 27.98
CA VAL A 154 -46.43 -2.73 27.30
C VAL A 154 -47.17 -3.94 27.87
N VAL A 155 -46.49 -5.07 28.06
CA VAL A 155 -47.08 -6.29 28.65
C VAL A 155 -47.59 -6.01 30.07
N ASN A 156 -46.78 -5.35 30.91
CA ASN A 156 -47.17 -5.04 32.29
C ASN A 156 -48.35 -4.05 32.35
N LEU A 157 -48.37 -3.03 31.47
CA LEU A 157 -49.47 -2.05 31.38
C LEU A 157 -50.77 -2.69 30.87
N SER A 158 -50.66 -3.61 29.91
CA SER A 158 -51.80 -4.36 29.36
C SER A 158 -52.42 -5.32 30.39
N GLN A 159 -51.64 -5.83 31.36
CA GLN A 159 -52.14 -6.68 32.44
C GLN A 159 -52.76 -5.90 33.60
N GLN A 160 -52.48 -4.60 33.72
CA GLN A 160 -52.97 -3.73 34.79
C GLN A 160 -54.20 -2.89 34.41
N ASP A 161 -54.82 -3.15 33.25
CA ASP A 161 -55.99 -2.41 32.73
C ASP A 161 -55.79 -0.88 32.80
N LYS A 162 -54.59 -0.42 32.45
CA LYS A 162 -54.16 0.97 32.53
C LYS A 162 -54.43 1.76 31.25
N ASP A 163 -54.55 3.08 31.44
CA ASP A 163 -54.88 4.11 30.45
C ASP A 163 -54.19 3.96 29.07
N GLU A 164 -55.03 3.95 28.02
CA GLU A 164 -54.70 3.97 26.58
C GLU A 164 -53.52 4.89 26.18
N PRO A 165 -53.33 6.11 26.74
CA PRO A 165 -52.18 6.96 26.42
C PRO A 165 -50.81 6.38 26.78
N GLU A 166 -50.65 5.66 27.90
CA GLU A 166 -49.34 5.09 28.28
C GLU A 166 -48.94 3.94 27.36
N LEU A 167 -49.92 3.13 26.92
CA LEU A 167 -49.72 2.06 25.93
C LEU A 167 -49.33 2.64 24.56
N ARG A 168 -49.99 3.72 24.16
CA ARG A 168 -49.73 4.41 22.89
C ARG A 168 -48.33 5.05 22.86
N GLN A 169 -47.91 5.66 23.97
CA GLN A 169 -46.55 6.19 24.10
C GLN A 169 -45.50 5.08 23.98
N ALA A 170 -45.65 3.98 24.73
CA ALA A 170 -44.67 2.89 24.69
C ALA A 170 -44.56 2.24 23.30
N SER A 171 -45.67 2.15 22.55
CA SER A 171 -45.67 1.64 21.18
C SER A 171 -45.07 2.63 20.17
N GLU A 172 -45.27 3.93 20.34
CA GLU A 172 -44.58 4.97 19.55
C GLU A 172 -43.06 4.96 19.77
N GLU A 173 -42.62 4.75 21.02
CA GLU A 173 -41.19 4.64 21.33
C GLU A 173 -40.55 3.40 20.69
N ILE A 174 -41.25 2.25 20.68
CA ILE A 174 -40.81 1.04 19.96
C ILE A 174 -40.70 1.31 18.46
N ALA A 175 -41.71 1.95 17.86
CA ALA A 175 -41.69 2.28 16.43
C ALA A 175 -40.51 3.21 16.07
N SER A 176 -40.21 4.18 16.93
CA SER A 176 -39.04 5.06 16.80
C SER A 176 -37.73 4.27 16.85
N ASN A 177 -37.59 3.34 17.80
CA ASN A 177 -36.39 2.50 17.92
C ASN A 177 -36.21 1.56 16.71
N ILE A 178 -37.29 1.03 16.14
CA ILE A 178 -37.25 0.25 14.89
C ILE A 178 -36.70 1.10 13.74
N LYS A 179 -37.15 2.35 13.61
CA LYS A 179 -36.65 3.29 12.59
C LYS A 179 -35.16 3.61 12.78
N ASN A 180 -34.70 3.72 14.02
CA ASN A 180 -33.27 3.91 14.31
C ASN A 180 -32.41 2.69 13.92
N ILE A 181 -32.94 1.47 14.11
CA ILE A 181 -32.30 0.24 13.64
C ILE A 181 -32.23 0.24 12.11
N GLU A 182 -33.32 0.58 11.42
CA GLU A 182 -33.35 0.66 9.96
C GLU A 182 -32.29 1.63 9.43
N HIS A 183 -32.20 2.82 10.01
CA HIS A 183 -31.18 3.80 9.63
C HIS A 183 -29.75 3.28 9.86
N SER A 184 -29.51 2.62 11.01
CA SER A 184 -28.19 2.04 11.32
C SER A 184 -27.81 0.90 10.37
N LEU A 185 -28.79 0.10 9.93
CA LEU A 185 -28.59 -0.96 8.93
C LEU A 185 -28.31 -0.40 7.54
N MET A 186 -28.95 0.71 7.14
CA MET A 186 -28.64 1.39 5.88
C MET A 186 -27.20 1.92 5.86
N ALA A 187 -26.72 2.45 6.99
CA ALA A 187 -25.35 2.95 7.12
C ALA A 187 -24.27 1.85 7.03
N ILE A 188 -24.61 0.60 7.35
CA ILE A 188 -23.71 -0.57 7.20
C ILE A 188 -23.65 -1.06 5.74
N ARG A 189 -24.72 -0.84 4.97
CA ARG A 189 -24.89 -1.35 3.59
C ARG A 189 -24.20 -0.49 2.53
N THR A 190 -23.90 0.77 2.83
CA THR A 190 -23.28 1.75 1.91
C THR A 190 -21.77 1.85 2.12
#